data_AF-A0A5K0V0R2-F1
#
_entry.id   AF-A0A5K0V0R2-F1
#
_cell.length_a   1.000
_cell.length_b   1.000
_cell.length_c   1.000
_cell.angle_alpha   90.00
_cell.angle_beta   90.00
_cell.angle_gamma   90.00
#
_symmetry.space_group_name_H-M   'P 1'
#
loop_
_entity.id
_entity.type
_entity.pdbx_description
1 polymer ?
#
loop_
_entity_poly.entity_id
_entity_poly.type
_entity_poly.pdbx_seq_one_letter_code
_entity_poly.pdbx_strand_id
1 'polypeptide(L)' 'EYLVPKEYVQIMKASMLNRCPVSKYNQVCQVFVKELGRTPNE' A
#
# COMPACT_ATOMS: atom_id res chain seq x y z
N GLU A 1 -21.88 -11.95 -7.46
CA GLU A 1 -21.16 -13.12 -8.01
C GLU A 1 -19.82 -12.60 -8.53
N TYR A 2 -18.71 -12.89 -7.87
CA TYR A 2 -17.42 -12.31 -8.28
C TYR A 2 -16.92 -13.06 -9.52
N LEU A 3 -16.76 -12.33 -10.64
CA LEU A 3 -16.32 -12.83 -11.95
C LEU A 3 -14.87 -13.36 -11.97
N VAL A 4 -14.22 -13.43 -10.82
CA VAL A 4 -12.78 -13.61 -10.70
C VAL A 4 -12.49 -14.84 -9.82
N PRO A 5 -11.67 -15.79 -10.31
CA PRO A 5 -11.29 -16.98 -9.56
C PRO A 5 -10.72 -16.66 -8.18
N LYS A 6 -10.98 -17.56 -7.23
CA LYS A 6 -10.52 -17.41 -5.85
C LYS A 6 -9.00 -17.32 -5.75
N GLU A 7 -8.25 -18.06 -6.58
CA GLU A 7 -6.78 -17.97 -6.57
C GLU A 7 -6.28 -16.59 -6.98
N TYR A 8 -6.91 -15.95 -7.97
CA TYR A 8 -6.52 -14.62 -8.41
C TYR A 8 -6.74 -13.58 -7.31
N VAL A 9 -7.86 -13.68 -6.57
CA VAL A 9 -8.13 -12.81 -5.41
C VAL A 9 -7.12 -13.04 -4.30
N GLN A 10 -6.71 -14.29 -4.05
CA GLN A 10 -5.70 -14.61 -3.04
C GLN A 10 -4.31 -14.07 -3.42
N ILE A 11 -3.90 -14.25 -4.68
CA ILE A 11 -2.62 -13.74 -5.20
C ILE A 11 -2.62 -12.22 -5.24
N MET A 12 -3.71 -11.60 -5.71
CA MET A 12 -3.86 -10.15 -5.74
C MET A 12 -3.84 -9.58 -4.33
N LYS A 13 -4.52 -10.18 -3.35
CA LYS A 13 -4.43 -9.77 -1.94
C LYS A 13 -3.03 -9.98 -1.36
N ALA A 14 -2.38 -11.11 -1.62
CA ALA A 14 -1.03 -11.38 -1.15
C ALA A 14 0.01 -10.43 -1.77
N SER A 15 -0.20 -9.99 -3.02
CA SER A 15 0.66 -9.05 -3.73
C SER A 15 0.38 -7.58 -3.37
N MET A 16 -0.90 -7.20 -3.24
CA MET A 16 -1.34 -5.83 -3.03
C MET A 16 -1.39 -5.43 -1.55
N LEU A 17 -1.72 -6.34 -0.62
CA LEU A 17 -1.89 -6.02 0.81
C LEU A 17 -0.66 -6.28 1.69
N ASN A 18 0.42 -6.91 1.20
CA ASN A 18 1.58 -7.24 2.04
C ASN A 18 2.88 -6.48 1.73
N ARG A 19 2.82 -5.34 1.02
CA ARG A 19 3.99 -4.44 0.92
C ARG A 19 4.00 -3.27 1.91
N CYS A 20 3.01 -3.15 2.79
CA CYS A 20 3.11 -2.29 3.97
C CYS A 20 2.34 -2.90 5.15
N PRO A 21 3.02 -3.64 6.07
CA PRO A 21 2.33 -4.24 7.21
C PRO A 21 1.88 -3.18 8.22
N VAL A 22 2.72 -2.19 8.54
CA VAL A 22 2.41 -0.97 9.29
C VAL A 22 3.60 -0.04 9.09
N SER A 23 3.66 0.70 7.98
CA SER A 23 4.69 1.73 7.88
C SER A 23 4.41 2.77 8.95
N LYS A 24 5.38 2.99 9.84
CA LYS A 24 5.28 4.06 10.83
C LYS A 24 5.06 5.37 10.07
N TYR A 25 4.25 6.27 10.63
CA TYR A 25 3.96 7.58 10.03
C TYR A 25 5.23 8.30 9.55
N ASN A 26 6.34 8.20 10.31
CA ASN A 26 7.64 8.76 9.94
C ASN A 26 8.22 8.18 8.65
N GLN A 27 8.05 6.88 8.41
CA GLN A 27 8.51 6.22 7.18
C GLN A 27 7.68 6.65 5.97
N VAL A 28 6.37 6.84 6.16
CA VAL A 28 5.48 7.36 5.13
C VAL A 28 5.83 8.82 4.82
N CYS A 29 6.09 9.65 5.83
CA CYS A 29 6.51 11.03 5.65
C CYS A 29 7.81 11.14 4.84
N GLN A 30 8.79 10.28 5.08
CA GLN A 30 10.05 10.32 4.33
C GLN A 30 9.84 10.03 2.84
N VAL A 31 8.96 9.09 2.50
CA VAL A 31 8.62 8.80 1.10
C VAL A 31 7.82 9.95 0.49
N PHE A 32 6.86 10.50 1.22
CA PHE A 32 6.06 11.64 0.76
C PHE A 32 6.91 12.89 0.49
N VAL A 33 7.86 13.22 1.37
CA VAL A 33 8.79 14.33 1.14
C VAL A 33 9.69 14.06 -0.07
N LYS A 34 10.18 12.84 -0.22
CA LYS A 34 11.06 12.48 -1.33
C LYS A 34 10.36 12.52 -2.69
N GLU A 35 9.14 12.00 -2.77
CA GLU A 35 8.42 11.80 -4.03
C GLU A 35 7.47 12.97 -4.36
N LEU A 36 6.84 13.57 -3.36
CA LEU A 36 5.79 14.59 -3.52
C LEU A 36 6.22 15.98 -2.98
N GLY A 37 7.36 16.07 -2.31
CA GLY A 37 7.92 17.33 -1.79
C GLY A 37 7.13 17.95 -0.63
N ARG A 38 6.13 17.24 -0.09
CA ARG A 38 5.22 17.71 0.98
C ARG A 38 4.96 16.60 1.99
N THR A 39 4.51 16.98 3.18
CA THR A 39 4.14 15.98 4.20
C THR A 39 2.67 15.57 4.07
N PRO A 40 2.28 14.34 4.46
CA PRO A 40 0.90 13.86 4.31
C PRO A 40 -0.18 14.67 5.08
N ASN A 41 0.22 15.56 5.99
CA ASN A 41 -0.68 16.31 6.88
C ASN A 41 -0.92 17.78 6.43
N GLU A 42 -0.44 18.16 5.25
CA GLU A 42 -0.68 19.49 4.65
C GLU A 42 -1.87 19.52 3.70
#